data_AF-A0A1S1CMV3-F1
#
_entry.id   AF-A0A1S1CMV3-F1
#
_cell.length_a   1.000
_cell.length_b   1.000
_cell.length_c   1.000
_cell.angle_alpha   90.00
_cell.angle_beta   90.00
_cell.angle_gamma   90.00
#
_symmetry.space_group_name_H-M   'P 1'
#
loop_
_entity.id
_entity.type
_entity.pdbx_description
1 polymer ?
#
loop_
_entity_poly.entity_id
_entity_poly.type
_entity_poly.pdbx_seq_one_letter_code
_entity_poly.pdbx_strand_id
1 'polypeptide(L)'
;MYCLGAIWAQTDAGVIGRAGDMPWRAPEDLAHFKAVTLGAPVIMGRRTWESFPPRFRPLPGRTNIVISRSVSEAEESDGALWVPSLDAALYAARDAVGAPVEPNPELPESTAANTPTVDAWIIGGGSVYAEALSRNDLPAFGRVEVVERTFFYCQEGNEITGDTRAPELQLADSHGNCAAGSPNGCWHVVSETAWEKSEKGYLLDESGTKNPMYFSFQRLERL
;
A
#
# COMPACT_ATOMS: atom_id res chain seq x y z
N MET A 1 16.51 -12.71 -5.91
CA MET A 1 15.59 -12.76 -4.76
C MET A 1 14.54 -11.71 -5.03
N TYR A 2 13.26 -12.02 -4.88
CA TYR A 2 12.19 -11.06 -5.20
C TYR A 2 12.07 -10.01 -4.09
N CYS A 3 11.79 -8.77 -4.45
CA CYS A 3 11.57 -7.65 -3.54
C CYS A 3 10.08 -7.43 -3.31
N LEU A 4 9.65 -7.45 -2.05
CA LEU A 4 8.27 -7.16 -1.65
C LEU A 4 8.18 -5.74 -1.09
N GLY A 5 7.24 -4.97 -1.63
CA GLY A 5 6.89 -3.65 -1.12
C GLY A 5 5.52 -3.65 -0.45
N ALA A 6 5.28 -2.66 0.41
CA ALA A 6 3.96 -2.30 0.89
C ALA A 6 3.69 -0.83 0.55
N ILE A 7 2.46 -0.50 0.15
CA ILE A 7 2.10 0.87 -0.21
C ILE A 7 0.76 1.29 0.38
N TRP A 8 0.71 2.41 1.11
CA TRP A 8 -0.55 2.95 1.66
C TRP A 8 -0.53 4.47 1.79
N ALA A 9 -1.69 5.04 2.09
CA ALA A 9 -1.81 6.42 2.54
C ALA A 9 -2.32 6.45 3.98
N GLN A 10 -1.84 7.41 4.77
CA GLN A 10 -2.23 7.55 6.17
C GLN A 10 -2.32 9.02 6.61
N THR A 11 -3.13 9.27 7.62
CA THR A 11 -3.08 10.54 8.36
C THR A 11 -1.84 10.60 9.26
N ASP A 12 -1.59 11.77 9.83
CA ASP A 12 -0.63 11.99 10.92
C ASP A 12 -0.90 11.12 12.16
N ALA A 13 -2.17 10.83 12.44
CA ALA A 13 -2.59 9.87 13.46
C ALA A 13 -2.45 8.38 13.02
N GLY A 14 -1.96 8.11 11.81
CA GLY A 14 -1.81 6.76 11.27
C GLY A 14 -3.11 6.10 10.83
N VAL A 15 -4.19 6.86 10.62
CA VAL A 15 -5.46 6.31 10.12
C VAL A 15 -5.33 5.94 8.66
N ILE A 16 -5.69 4.69 8.31
CA ILE A 16 -5.73 4.20 6.93
C ILE A 16 -7.15 3.92 6.41
N GLY A 17 -8.15 4.00 7.28
CA GLY A 17 -9.54 3.72 6.91
C GLY A 17 -10.54 3.97 8.05
N ARG A 18 -11.79 4.16 7.66
CA ARG A 18 -12.96 4.31 8.54
C ARG A 18 -14.18 3.67 7.90
N ALA A 19 -14.84 2.77 8.62
CA ALA A 19 -16.07 2.10 8.19
C ALA A 19 -15.96 1.42 6.81
N GLY A 20 -14.77 0.89 6.47
CA GLY A 20 -14.52 0.21 5.20
C GLY A 20 -14.21 1.13 4.01
N ASP A 21 -14.07 2.44 4.22
CA ASP A 21 -13.66 3.40 3.19
C ASP A 21 -12.48 4.25 3.68
N MET A 22 -11.89 5.03 2.77
CA MET A 22 -10.88 6.02 3.09
C MET A 22 -11.56 7.32 3.54
N PRO A 23 -11.27 7.87 4.73
CA PRO A 23 -11.81 9.15 5.19
C PRO A 23 -11.16 10.34 4.48
N TRP A 24 -10.93 10.25 3.17
CA TRP A 24 -10.37 11.31 2.35
C TRP A 24 -10.66 11.09 0.87
N ARG A 25 -10.41 12.14 0.10
CA ARG A 25 -10.21 12.06 -1.34
C ARG A 25 -8.83 12.65 -1.63
N ALA A 26 -7.96 11.89 -2.26
CA ALA A 26 -6.58 12.30 -2.54
C ALA A 26 -6.19 11.92 -3.98
N PRO A 27 -6.52 12.75 -4.99
CA PRO A 27 -6.19 12.44 -6.39
C PRO A 27 -4.69 12.25 -6.64
N GLU A 28 -3.84 12.98 -5.92
CA GLU A 28 -2.38 12.93 -6.00
C GLU A 28 -1.85 11.58 -5.50
N ASP A 29 -2.37 11.10 -4.37
CA ASP A 29 -2.07 9.76 -3.85
C ASP A 29 -2.54 8.65 -4.79
N LEU A 30 -3.74 8.75 -5.35
CA LEU A 30 -4.23 7.76 -6.32
C LEU A 30 -3.37 7.71 -7.59
N ALA A 31 -2.88 8.87 -8.06
CA ALA A 31 -1.97 8.95 -9.19
C ALA A 31 -0.61 8.33 -8.86
N HIS A 32 -0.07 8.62 -7.68
CA HIS A 32 1.18 8.04 -7.19
C HIS A 32 1.06 6.51 -7.03
N PHE A 33 0.01 6.03 -6.34
CA PHE A 33 -0.29 4.61 -6.18
C PHE A 33 -0.37 3.89 -7.53
N LYS A 34 -1.06 4.48 -8.52
CA LYS A 34 -1.12 3.91 -9.88
C LYS A 34 0.29 3.84 -10.49
N ALA A 35 1.07 4.92 -10.43
CA ALA A 35 2.40 4.97 -11.03
C ALA A 35 3.37 3.96 -10.39
N VAL A 36 3.34 3.81 -9.07
CA VAL A 36 4.24 2.94 -8.31
C VAL A 36 3.90 1.46 -8.47
N THR A 37 2.61 1.12 -8.52
CA THR A 37 2.17 -0.29 -8.54
C THR A 37 1.98 -0.87 -9.94
N LEU A 38 1.98 -0.04 -10.99
CA LEU A 38 1.75 -0.48 -12.36
C LEU A 38 2.78 -1.53 -12.79
N GLY A 39 2.34 -2.58 -13.48
CA GLY A 39 3.23 -3.60 -14.02
C GLY A 39 3.60 -4.70 -13.01
N ALA A 40 3.30 -4.51 -11.72
CA ALA A 40 3.58 -5.49 -10.67
C ALA A 40 2.28 -6.12 -10.12
N PRO A 41 2.32 -7.37 -9.64
CA PRO A 41 1.22 -7.96 -8.87
C PRO A 41 0.91 -7.15 -7.61
N VAL A 42 -0.39 -7.01 -7.32
CA VAL A 42 -0.90 -6.35 -6.12
C VAL A 42 -1.69 -7.33 -5.27
N ILE A 43 -1.34 -7.42 -3.99
CA ILE A 43 -1.93 -8.32 -3.01
C ILE A 43 -2.77 -7.51 -2.04
N MET A 44 -4.02 -7.93 -1.84
CA MET A 44 -4.93 -7.27 -0.92
C MET A 44 -5.85 -8.25 -0.20
N GLY A 45 -6.42 -7.83 0.93
CA GLY A 45 -7.49 -8.56 1.60
C GLY A 45 -8.86 -8.29 0.96
N ARG A 46 -9.79 -9.25 1.10
CA ARG A 46 -11.17 -9.14 0.60
C ARG A 46 -11.85 -7.80 0.91
N ARG A 47 -11.73 -7.26 2.13
CA ARG A 47 -12.38 -5.99 2.50
C ARG A 47 -11.87 -4.80 1.68
N THR A 48 -10.57 -4.78 1.35
CA THR A 48 -9.97 -3.76 0.48
C THR A 48 -10.43 -3.93 -0.97
N TRP A 49 -10.57 -5.16 -1.44
CA TRP A 49 -11.16 -5.44 -2.74
C TRP A 49 -12.62 -4.98 -2.85
N GLU A 50 -13.40 -5.19 -1.79
CA GLU A 50 -14.81 -4.80 -1.69
C GLU A 50 -15.01 -3.29 -1.53
N SER A 51 -14.03 -2.55 -0.99
CA SER A 51 -14.10 -1.09 -0.87
C SER A 51 -13.89 -0.38 -2.21
N PHE A 52 -13.30 -1.04 -3.22
CA PHE A 52 -13.16 -0.43 -4.54
C PHE A 52 -14.52 -0.33 -5.25
N PRO A 53 -14.84 0.82 -5.87
CA PRO A 53 -16.00 0.91 -6.75
C PRO A 53 -15.90 -0.16 -7.85
N PRO A 54 -17.00 -0.88 -8.20
CA PRO A 54 -16.96 -1.98 -9.16
C PRO A 54 -16.34 -1.64 -10.52
N ARG A 55 -16.44 -0.38 -10.96
CA ARG A 55 -15.84 0.10 -12.22
C ARG A 55 -14.32 0.22 -12.21
N PHE A 56 -13.69 0.17 -11.04
CA PHE A 56 -12.25 0.35 -10.85
C PHE A 56 -11.55 -0.95 -10.41
N ARG A 57 -12.29 -2.05 -10.27
CA ARG A 57 -11.75 -3.38 -10.00
C ARG A 57 -12.02 -4.32 -11.19
N PRO A 58 -11.06 -5.15 -11.61
CA PRO A 58 -9.69 -5.21 -11.12
C PRO A 58 -8.90 -3.93 -11.42
N LEU A 59 -7.85 -3.68 -10.63
CA LEU A 59 -6.95 -2.56 -10.88
C LEU A 59 -6.22 -2.79 -12.20
N PRO A 60 -6.46 -1.97 -13.26
CA PRO A 60 -5.96 -2.26 -14.59
C PRO A 60 -4.44 -2.18 -14.61
N GLY A 61 -3.84 -2.99 -15.48
CA GLY A 61 -2.40 -3.05 -15.66
C GLY A 61 -1.64 -3.79 -14.56
N ARG A 62 -2.34 -4.59 -13.74
CA ARG A 62 -1.78 -5.31 -12.58
C ARG A 62 -2.46 -6.67 -12.41
N THR A 63 -1.70 -7.69 -12.01
CA THR A 63 -2.28 -8.94 -11.50
C THR A 63 -2.86 -8.67 -10.11
N ASN A 64 -4.18 -8.78 -9.97
CA ASN A 64 -4.88 -8.52 -8.71
C ASN A 64 -5.02 -9.84 -7.94
N ILE A 65 -4.51 -9.89 -6.71
CA ILE A 65 -4.55 -11.08 -5.85
C ILE A 65 -5.31 -10.74 -4.57
N VAL A 66 -6.39 -11.47 -4.29
CA VAL A 66 -7.31 -11.21 -3.17
C VAL A 66 -7.24 -12.34 -2.15
N ILE A 67 -6.85 -12.00 -0.92
CA ILE A 67 -6.84 -12.93 0.20
C ILE A 67 -8.25 -13.00 0.80
N SER A 68 -8.85 -14.19 0.79
CA SER A 68 -10.13 -14.46 1.43
C SER A 68 -10.16 -15.85 2.04
N ARG A 69 -10.64 -15.96 3.28
CA ARG A 69 -10.87 -17.25 3.95
C ARG A 69 -12.12 -17.98 3.44
N SER A 70 -12.89 -17.37 2.54
CA SER A 70 -14.08 -17.99 1.92
C SER A 70 -13.72 -19.01 0.85
N VAL A 71 -12.48 -18.97 0.33
CA VAL A 71 -11.96 -19.92 -0.66
C VAL A 71 -11.00 -20.87 0.05
N SER A 72 -10.99 -22.14 -0.36
CA SER A 72 -10.06 -23.15 0.18
C SER A 72 -8.83 -23.35 -0.71
N GLU A 73 -8.94 -23.00 -1.99
CA GLU A 73 -7.90 -23.13 -3.01
C GLU A 73 -7.87 -21.86 -3.87
N ALA A 74 -6.88 -21.73 -4.74
CA ALA A 74 -6.78 -20.58 -5.64
C ALA A 74 -7.86 -20.66 -6.73
N GLU A 75 -8.63 -19.59 -6.93
CA GLU A 75 -9.66 -19.51 -7.96
C GLU A 75 -9.73 -18.12 -8.60
N GLU A 76 -10.13 -18.04 -9.87
CA GLU A 76 -10.37 -16.77 -10.54
C GLU A 76 -11.79 -16.27 -10.27
N SER A 77 -11.93 -15.03 -9.82
CA SER A 77 -13.24 -14.39 -9.61
C SER A 77 -13.12 -12.87 -9.76
N ASP A 78 -14.11 -12.25 -10.43
CA ASP A 78 -14.15 -10.82 -10.74
C ASP A 78 -12.86 -10.29 -11.44
N GLY A 79 -12.19 -11.12 -12.25
CA GLY A 79 -10.95 -10.76 -12.93
C GLY A 79 -9.73 -10.64 -12.00
N ALA A 80 -9.81 -11.19 -10.79
CA ALA A 80 -8.72 -11.31 -9.83
C ALA A 80 -8.52 -12.77 -9.41
N LEU A 81 -7.32 -13.08 -8.90
CA LEU A 81 -7.01 -14.37 -8.32
C LEU A 81 -7.30 -14.35 -6.82
N TRP A 82 -8.26 -15.15 -6.39
CA TRP A 82 -8.63 -15.30 -4.98
C TRP A 82 -7.88 -16.45 -4.35
N VAL A 83 -7.30 -16.23 -3.17
CA VAL A 83 -6.43 -17.19 -2.47
C VAL A 83 -6.72 -17.25 -0.97
N PRO A 84 -6.46 -18.39 -0.31
CA PRO A 84 -6.88 -18.60 1.09
C PRO A 84 -6.00 -17.88 2.13
N SER A 85 -4.79 -17.44 1.79
CA SER A 85 -3.80 -16.93 2.75
C SER A 85 -2.76 -15.99 2.12
N LEU A 86 -2.02 -15.28 2.98
CA LEU A 86 -0.87 -14.45 2.57
C LEU A 86 0.20 -15.27 1.86
N ASP A 87 0.53 -16.46 2.37
CA ASP A 87 1.54 -17.33 1.75
C ASP A 87 1.14 -17.75 0.34
N ALA A 88 -0.13 -18.12 0.14
CA ALA A 88 -0.65 -18.45 -1.18
C ALA A 88 -0.61 -17.22 -2.11
N ALA A 89 -0.93 -16.03 -1.60
CA ALA A 89 -0.84 -14.79 -2.36
C ALA A 89 0.58 -14.47 -2.82
N LEU A 90 1.58 -14.71 -1.96
CA LEU A 90 2.98 -14.47 -2.27
C LEU A 90 3.51 -15.45 -3.33
N TYR A 91 3.13 -16.74 -3.27
CA TYR A 91 3.46 -17.67 -4.35
C TYR A 91 2.83 -17.26 -5.68
N ALA A 92 1.56 -16.87 -5.67
CA ALA A 92 0.90 -16.38 -6.87
C ALA A 92 1.54 -15.09 -7.41
N ALA A 93 1.93 -14.17 -6.53
CA ALA A 93 2.60 -12.93 -6.92
C ALA A 93 3.96 -13.22 -7.57
N ARG A 94 4.76 -14.12 -6.98
CA ARG A 94 6.03 -14.61 -7.57
C ARG A 94 5.82 -15.12 -9.00
N ASP A 95 4.80 -15.94 -9.21
CA ASP A 95 4.52 -16.56 -10.51
C ASP A 95 3.99 -15.55 -11.55
N ALA A 96 3.45 -14.42 -11.08
CA ALA A 96 2.97 -13.33 -11.91
C ALA A 96 4.02 -12.23 -12.17
N VAL A 97 5.20 -12.27 -11.54
CA VAL A 97 6.27 -11.28 -11.78
C VAL A 97 6.69 -11.32 -13.24
N GLY A 98 6.66 -10.17 -13.90
CA GLY A 98 7.03 -10.05 -15.32
C GLY A 98 6.02 -10.64 -16.29
N ALA A 99 4.82 -11.04 -15.83
CA ALA A 99 3.74 -11.44 -16.72
C ALA A 99 3.37 -10.26 -17.66
N PRO A 100 3.07 -10.54 -18.95
CA PRO A 100 2.64 -9.50 -19.87
C PRO A 100 1.41 -8.79 -19.32
N VAL A 101 1.58 -7.51 -19.03
CA VAL A 101 0.47 -6.64 -18.66
C VAL A 101 -0.08 -6.04 -19.94
N GLU A 102 -1.39 -6.15 -20.16
CA GLU A 102 -2.09 -5.47 -21.24
C GLU A 102 -1.62 -3.99 -21.33
N PRO A 103 -1.05 -3.56 -22.47
CA PRO A 103 -0.51 -2.22 -22.59
C PRO A 103 -1.62 -1.20 -22.36
N ASN A 104 -1.41 -0.26 -21.43
CA ASN A 104 -2.33 0.84 -21.23
C ASN A 104 -1.90 2.03 -22.12
N PRO A 105 -2.65 2.35 -23.18
CA PRO A 105 -2.30 3.42 -24.12
C PRO A 105 -2.32 4.83 -23.49
N GLU A 106 -2.84 4.99 -22.27
CA GLU A 106 -2.85 6.26 -21.53
C GLU A 106 -1.63 6.46 -20.63
N LEU A 107 -0.68 5.52 -20.59
CA LEU A 107 0.48 5.57 -19.69
C LEU A 107 1.78 5.77 -20.47
N PRO A 108 2.60 6.79 -20.14
CA PRO A 108 3.93 6.93 -20.74
C PRO A 108 4.84 5.76 -20.34
N GLU A 109 5.77 5.40 -21.23
CA GLU A 109 6.81 4.41 -20.94
C GLU A 109 7.58 4.82 -19.68
N SER A 110 7.66 3.91 -18.71
CA SER A 110 8.37 4.12 -17.45
C SER A 110 9.85 4.38 -17.71
N THR A 111 10.31 5.62 -17.51
CA THR A 111 11.73 5.94 -17.40
C THR A 111 12.21 5.54 -16.00
N ALA A 112 12.48 4.25 -15.81
CA ALA A 112 13.04 3.72 -14.58
C ALA A 112 14.49 4.20 -14.41
N ALA A 113 14.68 5.26 -13.62
CA ALA A 113 15.98 5.64 -13.09
C ALA A 113 16.12 5.10 -11.64
N ASN A 114 16.96 4.09 -11.46
CA ASN A 114 17.61 3.69 -10.19
C ASN A 114 16.75 3.48 -8.92
N THR A 115 15.49 3.07 -9.04
CA THR A 115 14.72 2.57 -7.89
C THR A 115 14.89 1.06 -7.76
N PRO A 116 15.13 0.48 -6.56
CA PRO A 116 15.11 -0.97 -6.41
C PRO A 116 13.75 -1.49 -6.88
N THR A 117 13.77 -2.40 -7.86
CA THR A 117 12.59 -2.95 -8.49
C THR A 117 11.81 -3.74 -7.45
N VAL A 118 10.64 -3.23 -7.06
CA VAL A 118 9.69 -3.97 -6.24
C VAL A 118 8.93 -4.92 -7.16
N ASP A 119 9.00 -6.22 -6.87
CA ASP A 119 8.43 -7.27 -7.71
C ASP A 119 6.96 -7.53 -7.41
N ALA A 120 6.48 -7.20 -6.20
CA ALA A 120 5.07 -7.27 -5.82
C ALA A 120 4.75 -6.27 -4.70
N TRP A 121 3.48 -5.83 -4.64
CA TRP A 121 3.01 -4.86 -3.65
C TRP A 121 1.91 -5.42 -2.76
N ILE A 122 2.07 -5.32 -1.44
CA ILE A 122 0.97 -5.38 -0.49
C ILE A 122 0.24 -4.03 -0.51
N ILE A 123 -1.06 -4.04 -0.79
CA ILE A 123 -1.88 -2.82 -0.85
C ILE A 123 -3.01 -2.81 0.21
N GLY A 124 -2.91 -3.72 1.19
CA GLY A 124 -3.68 -3.69 2.42
C GLY A 124 -4.81 -4.73 2.51
N GLY A 125 -5.75 -4.61 3.44
CA GLY A 125 -5.85 -3.58 4.48
C GLY A 125 -4.97 -3.85 5.71
N GLY A 126 -5.31 -3.19 6.82
CA GLY A 126 -4.52 -3.20 8.06
C GLY A 126 -4.07 -4.58 8.55
N SER A 127 -4.93 -5.61 8.44
CA SER A 127 -4.56 -6.98 8.84
C SER A 127 -3.50 -7.61 7.93
N VAL A 128 -3.58 -7.37 6.62
CA VAL A 128 -2.60 -7.91 5.65
C VAL A 128 -1.27 -7.19 5.80
N TYR A 129 -1.29 -5.86 6.00
CA TYR A 129 -0.07 -5.12 6.32
C TYR A 129 0.58 -5.62 7.59
N ALA A 130 -0.19 -5.78 8.68
CA ALA A 130 0.34 -6.24 9.96
C ALA A 130 0.98 -7.63 9.84
N GLU A 131 0.30 -8.58 9.19
CA GLU A 131 0.84 -9.93 8.98
C GLU A 131 2.11 -9.93 8.12
N ALA A 132 2.14 -9.16 7.04
CA ALA A 132 3.29 -9.10 6.13
C ALA A 132 4.51 -8.42 6.78
N LEU A 133 4.30 -7.29 7.46
CA LEU A 133 5.40 -6.51 8.05
C LEU A 133 6.05 -7.20 9.27
N SER A 134 5.28 -8.04 9.98
CA SER A 134 5.77 -8.73 11.18
C SER A 134 6.61 -9.98 10.90
N ARG A 135 6.66 -10.43 9.64
CA ARG A 135 7.31 -11.69 9.24
C ARG A 135 8.62 -11.43 8.51
N ASN A 136 9.58 -12.34 8.73
CA ASN A 136 10.88 -12.38 8.04
C ASN A 136 11.11 -13.69 7.28
N ASP A 137 10.05 -14.48 7.12
CA ASP A 137 10.03 -15.80 6.48
C ASP A 137 8.96 -15.89 5.38
N LEU A 138 8.61 -14.75 4.78
CA LEU A 138 7.63 -14.67 3.70
C LEU A 138 8.10 -15.53 2.52
N PRO A 139 7.28 -16.47 2.01
CA PRO A 139 7.70 -17.34 0.93
C PRO A 139 8.06 -16.52 -0.32
N ALA A 140 9.14 -16.91 -1.00
CA ALA A 140 9.73 -16.25 -2.18
C ALA A 140 10.34 -14.84 -1.98
N PHE A 141 9.88 -14.08 -0.99
CA PHE A 141 10.26 -12.68 -0.77
C PHE A 141 11.09 -12.43 0.51
N GLY A 142 11.04 -13.33 1.50
CA GLY A 142 11.70 -13.17 2.80
C GLY A 142 10.96 -12.20 3.71
N ARG A 143 10.91 -10.92 3.38
CA ARG A 143 10.22 -9.88 4.18
C ARG A 143 9.78 -8.72 3.29
N VAL A 144 9.01 -7.80 3.86
CA VAL A 144 8.77 -6.49 3.23
C VAL A 144 10.05 -5.66 3.36
N GLU A 145 10.65 -5.29 2.23
CA GLU A 145 11.90 -4.52 2.17
C GLU A 145 11.64 -3.04 1.90
N VAL A 146 10.52 -2.70 1.24
CA VAL A 146 10.18 -1.33 0.85
C VAL A 146 8.81 -0.96 1.38
N VAL A 147 8.70 0.25 1.92
CA VAL A 147 7.42 0.90 2.18
C VAL A 147 7.34 2.18 1.37
N GLU A 148 6.27 2.35 0.61
CA GLU A 148 5.85 3.62 0.03
C GLU A 148 4.64 4.12 0.82
N ARG A 149 4.71 5.32 1.37
CA ARG A 149 3.57 5.89 2.07
C ARG A 149 3.32 7.35 1.74
N THR A 150 2.05 7.69 1.63
CA THR A 150 1.61 9.08 1.57
C THR A 150 1.13 9.51 2.95
N PHE A 151 1.70 10.59 3.47
CA PHE A 151 1.20 11.24 4.68
C PHE A 151 0.19 12.31 4.33
N PHE A 152 -0.86 12.43 5.15
CA PHE A 152 -1.80 13.52 5.10
C PHE A 152 -1.83 14.30 6.41
N TYR A 153 -1.92 15.62 6.29
CA TYR A 153 -2.07 16.53 7.42
C TYR A 153 -3.25 17.48 7.17
N CYS A 154 -4.14 17.62 8.16
CA CYS A 154 -5.25 18.55 8.10
C CYS A 154 -4.75 19.99 8.31
N GLN A 155 -5.00 20.88 7.35
CA GLN A 155 -4.52 22.27 7.43
C GLN A 155 -5.01 23.01 8.70
N GLU A 156 -6.24 22.72 9.13
CA GLU A 156 -6.86 23.36 10.30
C GLU A 156 -6.54 22.65 11.62
N GLY A 157 -5.75 21.57 11.60
CA GLY A 157 -5.45 20.76 12.78
C GLY A 157 -6.64 19.95 13.30
N ASN A 158 -7.74 19.88 12.54
CA ASN A 158 -8.91 19.07 12.90
C ASN A 158 -8.53 17.59 12.93
N GLU A 159 -9.02 16.89 13.96
CA GLU A 159 -8.74 15.47 14.14
C GLU A 159 -9.49 14.64 13.08
N ILE A 160 -8.73 13.79 12.38
CA ILE A 160 -9.28 12.82 11.44
C ILE A 160 -9.33 11.46 12.11
N THR A 161 -10.54 11.01 12.43
CA THR A 161 -10.78 9.75 13.12
C THR A 161 -10.88 8.57 12.14
N GLY A 162 -10.55 7.37 12.60
CA GLY A 162 -10.75 6.13 11.85
C GLY A 162 -10.56 4.89 12.71
N ASP A 163 -11.08 3.77 12.22
CA ASP A 163 -11.12 2.47 12.91
C ASP A 163 -10.00 1.53 12.46
N THR A 164 -9.31 1.88 11.37
CA THR A 164 -8.23 1.09 10.79
C THR A 164 -6.97 1.94 10.74
N ARG A 165 -5.87 1.41 11.28
CA ARG A 165 -4.57 2.12 11.36
C ARG A 165 -3.46 1.39 10.62
N ALA A 166 -2.51 2.16 10.12
CA ALA A 166 -1.25 1.64 9.58
C ALA A 166 -0.47 0.95 10.68
N PRO A 167 0.27 -0.14 10.38
CA PRO A 167 1.23 -0.68 11.32
C PRO A 167 2.31 0.34 11.66
N GLU A 168 2.69 0.41 12.93
CA GLU A 168 3.75 1.30 13.39
C GLU A 168 5.10 0.85 12.81
N LEU A 169 5.83 1.77 12.19
CA LEU A 169 7.18 1.53 11.68
C LEU A 169 8.18 2.23 12.59
N GLN A 170 9.13 1.48 13.13
CA GLN A 170 10.21 2.09 13.91
C GLN A 170 11.26 2.67 12.95
N LEU A 171 11.45 3.98 13.01
CA LEU A 171 12.52 4.65 12.29
C LEU A 171 13.85 4.47 13.04
N ALA A 172 14.90 4.16 12.28
CA ALA A 172 16.26 4.12 12.79
C ALA A 172 16.70 5.50 13.30
N ASP A 173 17.52 5.50 14.34
CA ASP A 173 18.20 6.70 14.82
C ASP A 173 19.27 7.19 13.83
N SER A 174 19.98 8.27 14.18
CA SER A 174 21.05 8.83 13.35
C SER A 174 22.23 7.88 13.11
N HIS A 175 22.31 6.77 13.84
CA HIS A 175 23.33 5.73 13.71
C HIS A 175 22.82 4.49 12.99
N GLY A 176 21.59 4.50 12.48
CA GLY A 176 20.99 3.36 11.78
C GLY A 176 20.46 2.27 12.72
N ASN A 177 20.25 2.57 14.00
CA ASN A 177 19.82 1.57 14.98
C ASN A 177 18.34 1.74 15.35
N CYS A 178 17.66 0.63 15.59
CA CYS A 178 16.36 0.59 16.23
C CYS A 178 16.42 -0.11 17.58
N ALA A 179 15.40 0.11 18.42
CA ALA A 179 15.24 -0.66 19.64
C ALA A 179 15.07 -2.15 19.32
N ALA A 180 15.60 -3.00 20.20
CA ALA A 180 15.45 -4.44 20.07
C ALA A 180 13.96 -4.84 20.11
N GLY A 181 13.56 -5.72 19.19
CA GLY A 181 12.20 -6.27 19.18
C GLY A 181 11.14 -5.46 18.43
N SER A 182 11.54 -4.56 17.51
CA SER A 182 10.57 -3.85 16.65
C SER A 182 9.67 -4.83 15.90
N PRO A 183 8.36 -4.90 16.20
CA PRO A 183 7.49 -5.95 15.68
C PRO A 183 7.31 -5.88 14.16
N ASN A 184 7.42 -4.67 13.59
CA ASN A 184 7.35 -4.43 12.15
C ASN A 184 8.70 -4.03 11.56
N GLY A 185 9.79 -4.25 12.30
CA GLY A 185 11.17 -4.00 11.90
C GLY A 185 11.66 -2.57 11.97
N CYS A 186 12.91 -2.41 11.56
CA CYS A 186 13.65 -1.16 11.56
C CYS A 186 13.67 -0.56 10.15
N TRP A 187 13.42 0.74 10.05
CA TRP A 187 13.24 1.41 8.77
C TRP A 187 14.08 2.68 8.68
N HIS A 188 14.61 2.94 7.51
CA HIS A 188 15.26 4.20 7.17
C HIS A 188 14.45 4.92 6.10
N VAL A 189 14.22 6.23 6.29
CA VAL A 189 13.58 7.08 5.27
C VAL A 189 14.61 7.41 4.20
N VAL A 190 14.40 6.89 2.99
CA VAL A 190 15.32 7.10 1.86
C VAL A 190 14.94 8.31 1.01
N SER A 191 13.65 8.66 0.98
CA SER A 191 13.17 9.88 0.33
C SER A 191 11.89 10.38 0.97
N GLU A 192 11.75 11.70 1.03
CA GLU A 192 10.54 12.39 1.45
C GLU A 192 10.35 13.64 0.59
N THR A 193 9.15 13.84 0.04
CA THR A 193 8.84 15.07 -0.70
C THR A 193 8.53 16.21 0.25
N ALA A 194 8.72 17.45 -0.20
CA ALA A 194 8.18 18.60 0.52
C ALA A 194 6.66 18.44 0.72
N TRP A 195 6.16 19.02 1.80
CA TRP A 195 4.72 19.07 2.04
C TRP A 195 4.04 20.00 1.02
N GLU A 196 3.06 19.46 0.32
CA GLU A 196 2.30 20.17 -0.72
C GLU A 196 0.83 20.24 -0.33
N LYS A 197 0.19 21.36 -0.64
CA LYS A 197 -1.26 21.50 -0.45
C LYS A 197 -1.96 20.77 -1.58
N SER A 198 -2.94 19.92 -1.27
CA SER A 198 -3.79 19.33 -2.31
C SER A 198 -4.83 20.35 -2.78
N GLU A 199 -4.89 20.55 -4.11
CA GLU A 199 -5.84 21.47 -4.74
C GLU A 199 -7.24 20.87 -4.87
N LYS A 200 -7.34 19.53 -4.93
CA LYS A 200 -8.59 18.81 -5.19
C LYS A 200 -8.95 17.78 -4.11
N GLY A 201 -8.04 17.54 -3.19
CA GLY A 201 -8.21 16.59 -2.12
C GLY A 201 -8.72 17.21 -0.82
N TYR A 202 -9.20 16.35 0.06
CA TYR A 202 -9.73 16.72 1.36
C TYR A 202 -9.71 15.52 2.31
N LEU A 203 -9.63 15.79 3.61
CA LEU A 203 -9.86 14.82 4.69
C LEU A 203 -11.29 14.97 5.23
N LEU A 204 -11.90 13.88 5.67
CA LEU A 204 -13.23 13.87 6.27
C LEU A 204 -13.12 13.70 7.78
N ASP A 205 -13.58 14.68 8.54
CA ASP A 205 -13.70 14.53 9.99
C ASP A 205 -14.84 13.58 10.38
N GLU A 206 -15.09 13.41 11.68
CA GLU A 206 -16.16 12.53 12.19
C GLU A 206 -17.56 12.96 11.74
N SER A 207 -17.80 14.27 11.56
CA SER A 207 -19.07 14.81 11.06
C SER A 207 -19.25 14.65 9.54
N GLY A 208 -18.19 14.23 8.83
CA GLY A 208 -18.17 14.17 7.37
C GLY A 208 -17.85 15.53 6.71
N THR A 209 -17.40 16.51 7.48
CA THR A 209 -16.97 17.80 6.94
C THR A 209 -15.64 17.64 6.22
N LYS A 210 -15.53 18.32 5.07
CA LYS A 210 -14.33 18.30 4.21
C LYS A 210 -13.33 19.32 4.69
N ASN A 211 -12.13 18.85 5.00
CA ASN A 211 -11.03 19.65 5.50
C ASN A 211 -9.91 19.72 4.44
N PRO A 212 -9.38 20.92 4.12
CA PRO A 212 -8.20 21.03 3.27
C PRO A 212 -7.02 20.26 3.85
N MET A 213 -6.20 19.70 2.96
CA MET A 213 -5.12 18.81 3.36
C MET A 213 -3.79 19.16 2.70
N TYR A 214 -2.72 18.90 3.43
CA TYR A 214 -1.38 18.76 2.90
C TYR A 214 -1.03 17.28 2.75
N PHE A 215 -0.14 16.97 1.80
CA PHE A 215 0.39 15.64 1.62
C PHE A 215 1.91 15.66 1.40
N SER A 216 2.56 14.54 1.71
CA SER A 216 3.96 14.27 1.38
C SER A 216 4.12 12.77 1.08
N PHE A 217 4.90 12.44 0.05
CA PHE A 217 5.26 11.07 -0.28
C PHE A 217 6.57 10.70 0.42
N GLN A 218 6.61 9.51 1.01
CA GLN A 218 7.77 9.01 1.71
C GLN A 218 8.05 7.56 1.33
N ARG A 219 9.32 7.28 1.00
CA ARG A 219 9.83 5.92 0.79
C ARG A 219 10.71 5.52 1.95
N LEU A 220 10.54 4.30 2.43
CA LEU A 220 11.35 3.69 3.47
C LEU A 220 11.92 2.36 3.00
N GLU A 221 13.12 2.06 3.47
CA GLU A 221 13.78 0.78 3.26
C GLU A 221 14.04 0.11 4.61
N ARG A 222 13.88 -1.22 4.61
CA ARG A 222 14.10 -2.07 5.77
C ARG A 222 15.60 -2.19 6.05
N LEU A 223 15.99 -2.08 7.32
CA LEU A 223 17.37 -2.30 7.81
C LEU A 223 17.58 -3.74 8.30
#